data_AF-M2Z3L0-F1
#
_entry.id   AF-M2Z3L0-F1
#
_cell.length_a   1.000
_cell.length_b   1.000
_cell.length_c   1.000
_cell.angle_alpha   90.00
_cell.angle_beta   90.00
_cell.angle_gamma   90.00
#
_symmetry.space_group_name_H-M   'P 1'
#
loop_
_entity.id
_entity.type
_entity.pdbx_description
1 polymer ?
#
loop_
_entity_poly.entity_id
_entity_poly.type
_entity_poly.pdbx_seq_one_letter_code
_entity_poly.pdbx_strand_id
1 'polypeptide(L)' 'MSRARIDRARLRRVFGDVLPETTRDERSPGDESSDSDEWLRRQVPPHHGGSV' A
#
# COMPACT_ATOMS: atom_id res chain seq x y z
N MET A 1 -3.26 2.32 -19.15
CA MET A 1 -4.44 2.25 -18.26
C MET A 1 -4.56 3.58 -17.52
N SER A 2 -5.54 4.42 -17.91
CA SER A 2 -5.79 5.69 -17.23
C SER A 2 -6.20 5.42 -15.79
N ARG A 3 -5.48 5.98 -14.82
CA ARG A 3 -5.82 5.78 -13.41
C ARG A 3 -7.22 6.34 -13.18
N ALA A 4 -8.16 5.51 -12.75
CA ALA A 4 -9.52 5.94 -12.44
C ALA A 4 -9.45 7.12 -11.46
N ARG A 5 -10.30 8.13 -11.67
CA ARG A 5 -10.33 9.29 -10.76
C ARG A 5 -10.65 8.79 -9.35
N ILE A 6 -9.85 9.23 -8.40
CA ILE A 6 -10.00 8.84 -6.99
C ILE A 6 -11.28 9.46 -6.44
N ASP A 7 -12.19 8.62 -5.94
CA ASP A 7 -13.42 9.06 -5.27
C ASP A 7 -13.12 9.44 -3.81
N ARG A 8 -13.08 10.74 -3.54
CA ARG A 8 -12.74 11.28 -2.22
C ARG A 8 -13.84 11.06 -1.17
N ALA A 9 -15.10 10.96 -1.59
CA ALA A 9 -16.22 10.70 -0.68
C ALA A 9 -16.16 9.27 -0.16
N ARG A 10 -15.85 8.31 -1.04
CA ARG A 10 -15.61 6.92 -0.65
C ARG A 10 -14.43 6.77 0.30
N LEU A 11 -13.34 7.51 0.10
CA LEU A 11 -12.20 7.48 1.00
C LEU A 11 -12.55 7.99 2.39
N ARG A 12 -13.25 9.13 2.51
CA ARG A 12 -13.70 9.65 3.82
C ARG A 12 -14.60 8.68 4.57
N ARG A 13 -15.51 8.01 3.87
CA ARG A 13 -16.41 7.01 4.46
C ARG A 13 -15.64 5.86 5.15
N VAL A 14 -14.46 5.51 4.63
CA VAL A 14 -13.65 4.38 5.11
C VAL A 14 -12.56 4.82 6.09
N PHE A 15 -11.90 5.94 5.82
CA PHE A 15 -10.71 6.40 6.55
C PHE A 15 -10.97 7.58 7.49
N GLY A 16 -12.17 8.18 7.43
CA GLY A 16 -12.49 9.40 8.17
C GLY A 16 -12.00 10.68 7.48
N ASP A 17 -12.21 11.81 8.16
CA ASP A 17 -11.84 13.13 7.64
C ASP A 17 -10.36 13.49 7.86
N VAL A 18 -9.72 12.85 8.84
CA VAL A 18 -8.31 13.06 9.17
C VAL A 18 -7.47 12.16 8.27
N LEU A 19 -6.75 12.77 7.34
CA LEU A 19 -5.70 12.09 6.60
C LEU A 19 -4.40 12.19 7.41
N PRO A 20 -3.48 11.21 7.26
CA PRO A 20 -2.15 11.34 7.86
C PRO A 20 -1.54 12.67 7.43
N GLU A 21 -1.05 13.42 8.42
CA GLU A 21 -0.49 14.76 8.18
C GLU A 21 0.81 14.71 7.38
N THR A 22 1.42 13.52 7.28
CA THR A 22 2.67 13.33 6.56
C THR A 22 2.41 13.12 5.08
N THR A 23 2.92 14.00 4.24
CA THR A 23 2.92 13.80 2.79
C THR A 23 3.91 12.70 2.38
N ARG A 24 3.83 12.21 1.14
CA ARG A 24 4.75 11.18 0.64
C ARG A 24 6.20 11.68 0.56
N ASP A 25 6.37 12.97 0.30
CA ASP A 25 7.64 13.70 0.23
C ASP A 25 8.30 13.92 1.61
N GLU A 26 7.51 13.94 2.68
CA GLU A 26 8.01 13.96 4.07
C GLU A 26 8.51 12.60 4.56
N ARG A 27 8.24 11.54 3.79
CA ARG A 27 8.72 10.19 4.08
C ARG A 27 10.16 10.04 3.57
N SER A 28 11.09 9.64 4.44
CA SER A 28 12.47 9.39 4.04
C SER A 28 12.52 8.33 2.92
N PRO A 29 13.17 8.59 1.77
CA PRO A 29 13.28 7.61 0.68
C PRO A 29 14.08 6.35 1.07
N GLY A 30 14.79 6.40 2.21
CA GLY A 30 15.59 5.29 2.74
C GLY A 30 14.79 4.19 3.44
N ASP A 31 13.52 4.42 3.80
CA ASP A 31 12.68 3.40 4.43
C ASP A 31 12.10 2.38 3.42
N GLU A 32 12.25 2.61 2.11
CA GLU A 32 11.59 1.79 1.08
C GLU A 32 12.51 0.72 0.44
N SER A 33 13.78 0.60 0.85
CA SER A 33 14.80 0.00 -0.03
C SER A 33 15.70 -1.06 0.61
N SER A 34 15.18 -2.28 0.73
CA SER A 34 15.84 -3.58 0.42
C SER A 34 15.02 -4.74 1.01
N ASP A 35 14.43 -4.52 2.19
CA ASP A 35 13.59 -5.50 2.87
C ASP A 35 12.20 -5.67 2.23
N SER A 36 11.79 -4.76 1.34
CA SER A 36 10.44 -4.73 0.75
C SER A 36 10.08 -5.99 -0.03
N ASP A 37 11.03 -6.53 -0.80
CA ASP A 37 10.85 -7.77 -1.57
C ASP A 37 10.88 -9.02 -0.68
N GLU A 38 11.77 -9.03 0.31
CA GLU A 38 11.89 -10.14 1.26
C GLU A 38 10.66 -10.20 2.19
N TRP A 39 10.21 -9.05 2.67
CA TRP A 39 8.95 -8.87 3.37
C TRP A 39 7.78 -9.34 2.50
N LEU A 40 7.71 -8.94 1.23
CA LEU A 40 6.63 -9.36 0.33
C LEU A 40 6.60 -10.88 0.11
N ARG A 41 7.77 -11.53 -0.05
CA ARG A 41 7.87 -13.00 -0.16
C ARG A 41 7.42 -13.70 1.13
N ARG A 42 7.67 -13.12 2.30
CA ARG A 42 7.21 -13.64 3.61
C ARG A 42 5.70 -13.50 3.83
N GLN A 43 5.04 -12.59 3.10
CA GLN A 43 3.59 -12.39 3.16
C GLN A 43 2.80 -13.29 2.20
N VAL A 44 3.46 -14.17 1.44
CA VAL A 44 2.76 -15.13 0.55
C VAL A 44 2.08 -16.21 1.41
N PRO A 45 0.74 -16.33 1.39
CA PRO A 45 0.06 -17.36 2.16
C PRO A 45 0.45 -18.77 1.68
N PRO A 46 0.54 -19.76 2.58
CA PRO A 46 1.07 -21.10 2.27
C PRO A 46 0.28 -21.86 1.21
N HIS A 47 -0.96 -21.46 0.93
CA HIS A 47 -1.83 -22.07 -0.07
C HIS A 47 -1.68 -21.46 -1.49
N HIS A 48 -0.83 -20.44 -1.67
CA HIS A 48 -0.55 -19.83 -2.98
C HIS A 48 0.41 -20.64 -3.87
N GLY A 49 0.82 -21.83 -3.44
CA GLY A 49 1.50 -22.83 -4.27
C GLY A 49 0.48 -23.75 -4.94
N GLY A 50 -0.23 -23.26 -5.94
CA GLY A 50 -1.06 -24.10 -6.78
C GLY A 50 -0.19 -25.06 -7.61
N SER A 51 0.10 -26.23 -7.07
CA SER A 51 0.36 -27.44 -7.86
C SER A 51 -0.85 -28.36 -7.67
N VAL A 52 -1.83 -28.20 -8.56
CA VAL A 52 -2.72 -29.25 -9.03
C VAL A 52 -2.54 -29.35 -10.54
#